data_AF-A0A166K6F3-F1
#
_entry.id   AF-A0A166K6F3-F1
#
_cell.length_a   1.000
_cell.length_b   1.000
_cell.length_c   1.000
_cell.angle_alpha   90.00
_cell.angle_beta   90.00
_cell.angle_gamma   90.00
#
_symmetry.space_group_name_H-M   'P 1'
#
loop_
_entity.id
_entity.type
_entity.pdbx_description
1 polymer ?
#
loop_
_entity_poly.entity_id
_entity_poly.type
_entity_poly.pdbx_seq_one_letter_code
_entity_poly.pdbx_strand_id
1 'polypeptide(L)'
;MRLSEQSTGHLTTSAQKIQWVNCTTHIPEPLQGITLPTTLPTNLHCGLLTVPMDYSKSISSSNNITLGFAMRRPENPQGLLNFNPGGPNNEVASFAWAFALNDTSDQEDVFNGLDDFDFLAIDTRGSYQSNALNCPIGNLTFPSYIPSTEEEFKSYQGIASTYAQSCIASSTPPGIVEYVGSKQTVEDRNSVRAALGYEKMSLMGLSYGSYSGALYASKYPQHVERFVIDAIFPHSISNVDLATYQMSAVNRLLLRSDAYCLNDTSCPFHAQGKGVIPAAFAEVLSQAAAGNTSNITVTPSDVRAMVTLAYLSNNPNFLALNGALYLALNGNWTGLQWADAYGTEYMTGALPVFTTMCADIHIDNNTWEGFKAVKKAAFEVDSAKIEYSQGLSVIGLCGGWPYPGDSNVPIVQEVPMLIVTSDFDLNTPTEGATFEFKLAKTSTLVVRHGDDHGTVSVPGAGKDIEFEFLRTGVFPKAKNETYVTIYGPGSVRAPVPNPYDVPVGPAAGDLY
;
A
#
# COMPACT_ATOMS: atom_id res chain seq x y z
N MET A 1 21.93 11.87 -33.93
CA MET A 1 20.69 12.23 -34.64
C MET A 1 19.99 13.24 -33.73
N ARG A 2 19.79 14.48 -34.21
CA ARG A 2 19.45 15.66 -33.38
C ARG A 2 18.04 15.53 -32.80
N LEU A 3 17.93 15.62 -31.47
CA LEU A 3 16.67 15.81 -30.75
C LEU A 3 16.19 17.24 -31.02
N SER A 4 14.96 17.36 -31.50
CA SER A 4 14.26 18.62 -31.69
C SER A 4 13.81 19.17 -30.35
N GLU A 5 14.29 20.37 -30.01
CA GLU A 5 13.71 21.25 -28.99
C GLU A 5 12.24 21.51 -29.34
N GLN A 6 11.31 20.92 -28.59
CA GLN A 6 9.92 21.39 -28.54
C GLN A 6 9.82 22.46 -27.46
N SER A 7 9.42 23.65 -27.89
CA SER A 7 9.32 24.86 -27.10
C SER A 7 8.40 24.66 -25.88
N THR A 8 8.93 24.93 -24.69
CA THR A 8 8.16 25.10 -23.47
C THR A 8 7.31 26.37 -23.59
N GLY A 9 6.06 26.22 -24.00
CA GLY A 9 5.05 27.26 -23.88
C GLY A 9 4.75 27.49 -22.40
N HIS A 10 5.37 28.51 -21.80
CA HIS A 10 4.93 29.08 -20.53
C HIS A 10 3.53 29.69 -20.72
N LEU A 11 2.50 28.88 -20.46
CA LEU A 11 1.19 29.41 -20.12
C LEU A 11 1.30 29.95 -18.69
N THR A 12 1.38 31.26 -18.57
CA THR A 12 1.23 31.99 -17.31
C THR A 12 -0.21 31.81 -16.83
N THR A 13 -0.51 30.69 -16.18
CA THR A 13 -1.68 30.55 -15.32
C THR A 13 -1.46 31.44 -14.11
N SER A 14 -2.48 32.20 -13.67
CA SER A 14 -2.43 32.76 -12.32
C SER A 14 -2.17 31.59 -11.37
N ALA A 15 -1.15 31.69 -10.51
CA ALA A 15 -0.84 30.62 -9.55
C ALA A 15 -2.13 30.17 -8.86
N GLN A 16 -2.42 28.87 -8.92
CA GLN A 16 -3.61 28.30 -8.28
C GLN A 16 -3.55 28.69 -6.80
N LYS A 17 -4.65 29.23 -6.27
CA LYS A 17 -4.71 29.68 -4.88
C LYS A 17 -5.38 28.63 -4.03
N ILE A 18 -4.77 28.32 -2.90
CA ILE A 18 -5.40 27.47 -1.88
C ILE A 18 -6.59 28.21 -1.29
N GLN A 19 -7.72 27.50 -1.23
CA GLN A 19 -8.87 27.89 -0.42
C GLN A 19 -8.74 27.20 0.93
N TRP A 20 -8.30 27.94 1.94
CA TRP A 20 -8.31 27.45 3.32
C TRP A 20 -9.75 27.33 3.82
N VAL A 21 -10.09 26.19 4.41
CA VAL A 21 -11.44 25.87 4.88
C VAL A 21 -11.45 25.50 6.35
N ASN A 22 -12.62 25.59 6.98
CA ASN A 22 -12.78 25.17 8.36
C ASN A 22 -12.73 23.64 8.45
N CYS A 23 -11.75 23.12 9.20
CA CYS A 23 -11.62 21.68 9.46
C CYS A 23 -12.86 21.06 10.12
N THR A 24 -13.59 21.80 10.97
CA THR A 24 -14.80 21.26 11.61
C THR A 24 -15.93 20.95 10.63
N THR A 25 -15.85 21.43 9.38
CA THR A 25 -16.82 21.13 8.32
C THR A 25 -16.22 20.28 7.19
N HIS A 26 -14.96 19.85 7.32
CA HIS A 26 -14.22 19.05 6.34
C HIS A 26 -13.51 17.90 7.08
N ILE A 27 -14.29 17.17 7.88
CA ILE A 27 -13.80 16.07 8.71
C ILE A 27 -13.55 14.85 7.81
N PRO A 28 -12.32 14.29 7.82
CA PRO A 28 -11.98 13.01 7.21
C PRO A 28 -13.00 11.91 7.48
N GLU A 29 -13.28 11.07 6.49
CA GLU A 29 -14.29 10.00 6.62
C GLU A 29 -14.05 9.07 7.84
N PRO A 30 -12.82 8.59 8.13
CA PRO A 30 -12.55 7.77 9.31
C PRO A 30 -12.87 8.45 10.64
N LEU A 31 -12.89 9.79 10.66
CA LEU A 31 -13.16 10.60 11.85
C LEU A 31 -14.61 11.09 11.90
N GLN A 32 -15.48 10.66 10.99
CA GLN A 32 -16.90 10.99 11.04
C GLN A 32 -17.62 10.11 12.07
N GLY A 33 -18.40 10.72 12.95
CA GLY A 33 -19.18 10.01 13.97
C GLY A 33 -18.40 9.62 15.23
N ILE A 34 -17.09 9.85 15.28
CA ILE A 34 -16.31 9.77 16.52
C ILE A 34 -16.41 11.07 17.32
N THR A 35 -16.14 11.01 18.62
CA THR A 35 -16.17 12.21 19.49
C THR A 35 -14.85 12.97 19.37
N LEU A 36 -14.88 14.08 18.63
CA LEU A 36 -13.75 15.00 18.51
C LEU A 36 -13.72 16.02 19.67
N PRO A 37 -12.54 16.58 20.01
CA PRO A 37 -12.46 17.69 20.95
C PRO A 37 -13.33 18.88 20.52
N THR A 38 -13.91 19.58 21.50
CA THR A 38 -14.77 20.76 21.24
C THR A 38 -14.02 21.90 20.55
N THR A 39 -12.71 22.00 20.77
CA THR A 39 -11.82 22.93 20.09
C THR A 39 -10.73 22.13 19.40
N LEU A 40 -10.65 22.25 18.07
CA LEU A 40 -9.59 21.61 17.31
C LEU A 40 -8.24 22.32 17.54
N PRO A 41 -7.12 21.59 17.47
CA PRO A 41 -5.78 22.17 17.56
C PRO A 41 -5.57 23.31 16.55
N THR A 42 -4.95 24.41 16.98
CA THR A 42 -4.73 25.59 16.12
C THR A 42 -3.70 25.36 15.01
N ASN A 43 -2.89 24.31 15.14
CA ASN A 43 -1.93 23.85 14.15
C ASN A 43 -2.55 22.89 13.12
N LEU A 44 -3.84 22.57 13.21
CA LEU A 44 -4.55 21.78 12.19
C LEU A 44 -5.16 22.72 11.14
N HIS A 45 -4.80 22.51 9.87
CA HIS A 45 -5.29 23.30 8.75
C HIS A 45 -5.85 22.40 7.65
N CYS A 46 -6.99 22.79 7.07
CA CYS A 46 -7.63 22.08 5.98
C CYS A 46 -7.73 23.01 4.78
N GLY A 47 -7.48 22.49 3.59
CA GLY A 47 -7.43 23.30 2.37
C GLY A 47 -7.97 22.57 1.16
N LEU A 48 -8.44 23.37 0.20
CA LEU A 48 -8.85 22.92 -1.12
C LEU A 48 -7.98 23.57 -2.18
N LEU A 49 -7.66 22.85 -3.25
CA LEU A 49 -6.96 23.38 -4.42
C LEU A 49 -7.61 22.90 -5.72
N THR A 50 -7.99 23.83 -6.59
CA THR A 50 -8.46 23.48 -7.93
C THR A 50 -7.29 23.25 -8.88
N VAL A 51 -7.26 22.07 -9.49
CA VAL A 51 -6.28 21.62 -10.48
C VAL A 51 -6.96 21.14 -11.76
N PRO A 52 -6.28 21.10 -12.91
CA PRO A 52 -6.87 20.51 -14.10
C PRO A 52 -7.02 18.99 -13.96
N MET A 53 -8.11 18.44 -14.52
CA MET A 53 -8.28 16.99 -14.65
C MET A 53 -7.22 16.43 -15.61
N ASP A 54 -7.16 17.00 -16.81
CA ASP A 54 -6.13 16.81 -17.82
C ASP A 54 -5.17 18.00 -17.83
N TYR A 55 -3.94 17.78 -17.35
CA TYR A 55 -2.88 18.80 -17.25
C TYR A 55 -2.37 19.31 -18.61
N SER A 56 -2.73 18.69 -19.73
CA SER A 56 -2.45 19.23 -21.07
C SER A 56 -3.41 20.36 -21.47
N LYS A 57 -4.48 20.56 -20.70
CA LYS A 57 -5.53 21.56 -20.93
C LYS A 57 -5.59 22.55 -19.77
N SER A 58 -6.03 23.78 -20.06
CA SER A 58 -6.27 24.78 -19.02
C SER A 58 -7.43 24.39 -18.09
N ILE A 59 -7.39 24.91 -16.86
CA ILE A 59 -8.49 24.85 -15.88
C ILE A 59 -9.76 25.45 -16.50
N SER A 60 -10.87 24.72 -16.40
CA SER A 60 -12.21 25.10 -16.89
C SER A 60 -13.29 24.27 -16.20
N SER A 61 -14.56 24.68 -16.25
CA SER A 61 -15.64 23.96 -15.57
C SER A 61 -15.76 22.47 -15.95
N SER A 62 -15.32 22.07 -17.14
CA SER A 62 -15.30 20.67 -17.60
C SER A 62 -13.96 19.95 -17.43
N ASN A 63 -12.94 20.62 -16.88
CA ASN A 63 -11.58 20.09 -16.71
C ASN A 63 -11.04 20.41 -15.32
N ASN A 64 -11.89 20.48 -14.29
CA ASN A 64 -11.47 20.84 -12.94
C ASN A 64 -11.59 19.65 -11.99
N ILE A 65 -10.56 19.46 -11.18
CA ILE A 65 -10.54 18.64 -9.98
C ILE A 65 -10.31 19.57 -8.80
N THR A 66 -11.09 19.42 -7.74
CA THR A 66 -10.84 20.03 -6.45
C THR A 66 -10.15 18.99 -5.59
N LEU A 67 -8.91 19.27 -5.21
CA LEU A 67 -8.16 18.46 -4.26
C LEU A 67 -8.49 18.90 -2.85
N GLY A 68 -8.72 17.95 -1.96
CA GLY A 68 -8.76 18.15 -0.52
C GLY A 68 -7.45 17.71 0.14
N PHE A 69 -7.02 18.47 1.15
CA PHE A 69 -5.85 18.12 1.95
C PHE A 69 -5.98 18.67 3.37
N ALA A 70 -5.25 18.05 4.28
CA ALA A 70 -5.04 18.53 5.63
C ALA A 70 -3.55 18.70 5.93
N MET A 71 -3.25 19.57 6.88
CA MET A 71 -1.91 19.83 7.35
C MET A 71 -1.86 19.97 8.87
N ARG A 72 -0.77 19.50 9.46
CA ARG A 72 -0.35 19.87 10.81
C ARG A 72 0.85 20.83 10.69
N ARG A 73 0.72 22.06 11.19
CA ARG A 73 1.66 23.16 10.96
C ARG A 73 2.19 23.77 12.26
N PRO A 74 3.48 23.66 12.56
CA PRO A 74 4.08 24.34 13.71
C PRO A 74 4.23 25.83 13.42
N GLU A 75 4.52 26.64 14.45
CA GLU A 75 4.77 28.08 14.27
C GLU A 75 6.00 28.36 13.39
N ASN A 76 7.04 27.52 13.50
CA ASN A 76 8.31 27.68 12.81
C ASN A 76 8.71 26.38 12.11
N PRO A 77 8.13 26.07 10.94
CA PRO A 77 8.42 24.82 10.23
C PRO A 77 9.83 24.80 9.64
N GLN A 78 10.50 23.65 9.76
CA GLN A 78 11.81 23.36 9.14
C GLN A 78 11.70 23.05 7.65
N GLY A 79 10.49 22.79 7.15
CA GLY A 79 10.21 22.49 5.75
C GLY A 79 8.85 21.85 5.58
N LEU A 80 8.50 21.56 4.32
CA LEU A 80 7.30 20.82 3.97
C LEU A 80 7.61 19.32 3.92
N LEU A 81 6.86 18.51 4.66
CA LEU A 81 6.89 17.05 4.56
C LEU A 81 5.55 16.58 4.01
N ASN A 82 5.53 16.02 2.80
CA ASN A 82 4.33 15.35 2.31
C ASN A 82 4.39 13.85 2.56
N PHE A 83 3.44 13.37 3.36
CA PHE A 83 3.22 11.96 3.67
C PHE A 83 2.14 11.36 2.76
N ASN A 84 2.38 10.14 2.27
CA ASN A 84 1.38 9.33 1.58
C ASN A 84 1.43 7.89 2.13
N PRO A 85 0.35 7.39 2.78
CA PRO A 85 0.31 6.07 3.39
C PRO A 85 0.13 4.93 2.38
N GLY A 86 -0.13 5.24 1.11
CA GLY A 86 -0.47 4.27 0.09
C GLY A 86 -1.96 3.90 0.07
N GLY A 87 -2.23 2.59 0.07
CA GLY A 87 -3.52 2.02 -0.31
C GLY A 87 -3.41 1.30 -1.67
N PRO A 88 -3.45 2.00 -2.82
CA PRO A 88 -3.76 3.42 -3.06
C PRO A 88 -5.11 3.86 -2.52
N ASN A 89 -5.35 5.19 -2.53
CA ASN A 89 -6.64 5.79 -2.22
C ASN A 89 -7.11 5.52 -0.78
N ASN A 90 -6.18 5.39 0.18
CA ASN A 90 -6.52 5.57 1.59
C ASN A 90 -6.94 7.02 1.83
N GLU A 91 -7.72 7.26 2.89
CA GLU A 91 -8.06 8.62 3.32
C GLU A 91 -6.78 9.22 3.93
N VAL A 92 -6.16 10.17 3.23
CA VAL A 92 -4.81 10.63 3.58
C VAL A 92 -4.91 11.78 4.58
N ALA A 93 -5.90 12.66 4.44
CA ALA A 93 -6.08 13.83 5.31
C ALA A 93 -6.21 13.47 6.81
N SER A 94 -6.78 12.31 7.13
CA SER A 94 -6.93 11.76 8.49
C SER A 94 -5.59 11.60 9.19
N PHE A 95 -4.49 11.30 8.50
CA PHE A 95 -3.17 11.20 9.11
C PHE A 95 -2.66 12.54 9.65
N ALA A 96 -2.95 13.66 8.95
CA ALA A 96 -2.61 14.99 9.47
C ALA A 96 -3.53 15.39 10.65
N TRP A 97 -4.78 14.93 10.65
CA TRP A 97 -5.69 15.10 11.78
C TRP A 97 -5.24 14.33 13.01
N ALA A 98 -4.98 13.03 12.87
CA ALA A 98 -4.45 12.16 13.92
C ALA A 98 -3.19 12.76 14.54
N PHE A 99 -2.26 13.21 13.69
CA PHE A 99 -1.04 13.86 14.15
C PHE A 99 -1.32 15.17 14.90
N ALA A 100 -2.24 16.02 14.43
CA ALA A 100 -2.55 17.27 15.13
C ALA A 100 -3.30 17.05 16.46
N LEU A 101 -4.15 16.02 16.52
CA LEU A 101 -4.94 15.66 17.69
C LEU A 101 -4.11 14.97 18.78
N ASN A 102 -2.85 14.60 18.49
CA ASN A 102 -2.06 13.69 19.30
C ASN A 102 -2.88 12.44 19.66
N ASP A 103 -3.55 11.85 18.67
CA ASP A 103 -4.34 10.65 18.91
C ASP A 103 -3.42 9.51 19.34
N THR A 104 -3.53 9.11 20.61
CA THR A 104 -2.74 8.01 21.21
C THR A 104 -3.51 6.70 21.20
N SER A 105 -4.60 6.58 20.45
CA SER A 105 -5.18 5.26 20.16
C SER A 105 -4.11 4.37 19.52
N ASP A 106 -4.23 3.05 19.69
CA ASP A 106 -3.15 2.06 19.69
C ASP A 106 -2.20 2.04 18.46
N GLN A 107 -2.40 2.88 17.44
CA GLN A 107 -1.54 2.99 16.26
C GLN A 107 -1.21 4.43 15.75
N GLU A 108 -1.40 5.52 16.51
CA GLU A 108 -1.33 6.88 15.90
C GLU A 108 -0.38 7.94 16.53
N ASP A 109 0.45 7.60 17.53
CA ASP A 109 1.66 8.41 17.89
C ASP A 109 2.84 8.16 16.90
N VAL A 110 2.49 7.91 15.64
CA VAL A 110 3.44 7.47 14.61
C VAL A 110 4.39 8.60 14.24
N PHE A 111 3.94 9.85 14.17
CA PHE A 111 4.73 10.96 13.62
C PHE A 111 5.42 11.85 14.67
N ASN A 112 5.40 11.45 15.94
CA ASN A 112 6.15 12.14 17.00
C ASN A 112 7.65 12.21 16.66
N GLY A 113 8.23 13.42 16.66
CA GLY A 113 9.57 13.69 16.15
C GLY A 113 9.61 14.23 14.71
N LEU A 114 8.46 14.42 14.06
CA LEU A 114 8.30 15.18 12.81
C LEU A 114 7.46 16.45 13.02
N ASP A 115 7.29 16.86 14.28
CA ASP A 115 6.52 18.01 14.73
C ASP A 115 7.18 19.36 14.41
N ASP A 116 8.37 19.35 13.82
CA ASP A 116 9.02 20.53 13.28
C ASP A 116 8.69 20.77 11.79
N PHE A 117 7.94 19.87 11.13
CA PHE A 117 7.55 20.03 9.72
C PHE A 117 6.14 20.60 9.56
N ASP A 118 5.94 21.36 8.49
CA ASP A 118 4.62 21.46 7.86
C ASP A 118 4.29 20.07 7.30
N PHE A 119 3.52 19.28 8.04
CA PHE A 119 3.11 17.94 7.63
C PHE A 119 1.90 18.06 6.72
N LEU A 120 2.02 17.59 5.47
CA LEU A 120 1.01 17.71 4.43
C LEU A 120 0.48 16.33 4.04
N ALA A 121 -0.84 16.20 4.02
CA ALA A 121 -1.55 14.98 3.68
C ALA A 121 -2.65 15.30 2.65
N ILE A 122 -2.49 14.82 1.42
CA ILE A 122 -3.36 15.16 0.27
C ILE A 122 -4.16 13.92 -0.10
N ASP A 123 -5.48 14.02 -0.12
CA ASP A 123 -6.33 12.95 -0.64
C ASP A 123 -6.10 12.80 -2.15
N THR A 124 -5.94 11.57 -2.62
CA THR A 124 -5.76 11.29 -4.05
C THR A 124 -7.03 11.69 -4.82
N ARG A 125 -6.85 12.31 -5.99
CA ARG A 125 -7.95 12.60 -6.92
C ARG A 125 -8.81 11.35 -7.20
N GLY A 126 -10.12 11.53 -7.23
CA GLY A 126 -11.05 10.40 -7.35
C GLY A 126 -11.40 9.75 -6.00
N SER A 127 -10.90 10.27 -4.87
CA SER A 127 -11.17 9.72 -3.53
C SER A 127 -11.48 10.82 -2.52
N TYR A 128 -12.32 10.49 -1.53
CA TYR A 128 -12.67 11.33 -0.39
C TYR A 128 -12.91 12.81 -0.73
N GLN A 129 -12.14 13.73 -0.14
CA GLN A 129 -12.32 15.17 -0.34
C GLN A 129 -11.81 15.66 -1.71
N SER A 130 -11.13 14.80 -2.46
CA SER A 130 -10.54 15.10 -3.76
C SER A 130 -11.39 14.56 -4.92
N ASN A 131 -12.59 15.12 -5.11
CA ASN A 131 -13.52 14.68 -6.17
C ASN A 131 -13.76 13.16 -6.18
N ALA A 132 -14.24 12.60 -5.06
CA ALA A 132 -14.56 11.17 -4.96
C ALA A 132 -15.37 10.66 -6.17
N LEU A 133 -14.95 9.52 -6.72
CA LEU A 133 -15.71 8.85 -7.78
C LEU A 133 -17.05 8.36 -7.25
N ASN A 134 -18.09 8.53 -8.06
CA ASN A 134 -19.40 7.95 -7.79
C ASN A 134 -19.54 6.69 -8.65
N CYS A 135 -19.38 5.54 -8.02
CA CYS A 135 -19.36 4.23 -8.67
C CYS A 135 -20.44 3.32 -8.04
N PRO A 136 -21.72 3.54 -8.36
CA PRO A 136 -22.79 2.75 -7.78
C PRO A 136 -22.67 1.30 -8.22
N ILE A 137 -22.33 0.43 -7.28
CA ILE A 137 -22.36 -1.01 -7.44
C ILE A 137 -23.36 -1.64 -6.47
N GLY A 138 -23.98 -2.74 -6.92
CA GLY A 138 -24.76 -3.58 -6.03
C GLY A 138 -23.86 -4.37 -5.08
N ASN A 139 -24.44 -5.34 -4.39
CA ASN A 139 -23.70 -6.25 -3.53
C ASN A 139 -22.83 -7.18 -4.38
N LEU A 140 -21.58 -6.78 -4.61
CA LEU A 140 -20.52 -7.63 -5.15
C LEU A 140 -19.73 -8.21 -3.98
N THR A 141 -19.45 -9.50 -4.06
CA THR A 141 -18.54 -10.17 -3.13
C THR A 141 -17.27 -10.49 -3.88
N PHE A 142 -16.12 -10.13 -3.30
CA PHE A 142 -14.84 -10.45 -3.91
C PHE A 142 -14.65 -11.97 -3.94
N PRO A 143 -14.19 -12.60 -5.03
CA PRO A 143 -13.98 -14.04 -5.04
C PRO A 143 -12.80 -14.46 -4.16
N SER A 144 -12.95 -15.54 -3.37
CA SER A 144 -11.85 -16.13 -2.58
C SER A 144 -10.85 -16.95 -3.41
N TYR A 145 -11.17 -17.25 -4.67
CA TYR A 145 -10.34 -18.09 -5.54
C TYR A 145 -9.56 -17.25 -6.55
N ILE A 146 -8.36 -17.70 -6.94
CA ILE A 146 -7.67 -17.19 -8.12
C ILE A 146 -8.17 -17.96 -9.37
N PRO A 147 -8.47 -17.28 -10.50
CA PRO A 147 -9.00 -17.94 -11.70
C PRO A 147 -8.21 -19.17 -12.16
N SER A 148 -8.92 -20.26 -12.34
CA SER A 148 -8.45 -21.57 -12.79
C SER A 148 -9.03 -21.99 -14.14
N THR A 149 -10.06 -21.29 -14.62
CA THR A 149 -10.59 -21.41 -15.97
C THR A 149 -10.62 -20.07 -16.71
N GLU A 150 -10.81 -20.12 -18.04
CA GLU A 150 -10.98 -18.91 -18.84
C GLU A 150 -12.28 -18.17 -18.49
N GLU A 151 -13.33 -18.92 -18.13
CA GLU A 151 -14.61 -18.37 -17.67
C GLU A 151 -14.46 -17.57 -16.37
N GLU A 152 -13.73 -18.12 -15.40
CA GLU A 152 -13.42 -17.44 -14.13
C GLU A 152 -12.56 -16.18 -14.37
N PHE A 153 -11.58 -16.25 -15.28
CA PHE A 153 -10.76 -15.10 -15.65
C PHE A 153 -11.59 -13.98 -16.29
N LYS A 154 -12.52 -14.32 -17.19
CA LYS A 154 -13.48 -13.35 -17.75
C LYS A 154 -14.41 -12.79 -16.69
N SER A 155 -14.82 -13.59 -15.71
CA SER A 155 -15.63 -13.11 -14.58
C SER A 155 -14.88 -12.07 -13.75
N TYR A 156 -13.58 -12.29 -13.48
CA TYR A 156 -12.71 -11.31 -12.83
C TYR A 156 -12.65 -9.99 -13.61
N GLN A 157 -12.33 -10.04 -14.91
CA GLN A 157 -12.32 -8.86 -15.76
C GLN A 157 -13.69 -8.16 -15.79
N GLY A 158 -14.79 -8.93 -15.75
CA GLY A 158 -16.15 -8.43 -15.68
C GLY A 158 -16.47 -7.59 -14.44
N ILE A 159 -15.88 -7.93 -13.28
CA ILE A 159 -16.01 -7.14 -12.04
C ILE A 159 -15.43 -5.74 -12.25
N ALA A 160 -14.17 -5.65 -12.72
CA ALA A 160 -13.49 -4.38 -12.96
C ALA A 160 -14.21 -3.54 -14.04
N SER A 161 -14.63 -4.19 -15.13
CA SER A 161 -15.33 -3.50 -16.23
C SER A 161 -16.68 -2.94 -15.78
N THR A 162 -17.46 -3.71 -15.00
CA THR A 162 -18.75 -3.26 -14.47
C THR A 162 -18.58 -2.09 -13.52
N TYR A 163 -17.60 -2.18 -12.61
CA TYR A 163 -17.29 -1.08 -11.69
C TYR A 163 -16.86 0.18 -12.46
N ALA A 164 -15.92 0.06 -13.40
CA ALA A 164 -15.46 1.18 -14.20
C ALA A 164 -16.60 1.85 -14.99
N GLN A 165 -17.49 1.07 -15.59
CA GLN A 165 -18.66 1.60 -16.31
C GLN A 165 -19.61 2.36 -15.39
N SER A 166 -19.82 1.88 -14.16
CA SER A 166 -20.62 2.59 -13.16
C SER A 166 -20.01 3.95 -12.79
N CYS A 167 -18.68 3.99 -12.63
CA CYS A 167 -17.93 5.21 -12.37
C CYS A 167 -18.04 6.19 -13.54
N ILE A 168 -17.81 5.71 -14.78
CA ILE A 168 -17.89 6.52 -16.00
C ILE A 168 -19.27 7.16 -16.16
N ALA A 169 -20.33 6.41 -15.85
CA ALA A 169 -21.69 6.89 -15.99
C ALA A 169 -22.10 7.93 -14.93
N SER A 170 -21.50 7.90 -13.73
CA SER A 170 -22.04 8.61 -12.57
C SER A 170 -21.07 9.61 -11.91
N SER A 171 -19.78 9.55 -12.25
CA SER A 171 -18.75 10.43 -11.67
C SER A 171 -18.68 11.79 -12.37
N THR A 172 -18.25 12.81 -11.63
CA THR A 172 -18.08 14.17 -12.14
C THR A 172 -16.71 14.76 -11.76
N PRO A 173 -16.05 15.52 -12.67
CA PRO A 173 -16.47 15.83 -14.03
C PRO A 173 -16.46 14.61 -14.98
N PRO A 174 -17.23 14.62 -16.08
CA PRO A 174 -17.20 13.53 -17.06
C PRO A 174 -15.79 13.27 -17.58
N GLY A 175 -15.40 11.98 -17.63
CA GLY A 175 -14.07 11.55 -18.07
C GLY A 175 -13.03 11.40 -16.95
N ILE A 176 -13.35 11.78 -15.70
CA ILE A 176 -12.42 11.70 -14.56
C ILE A 176 -11.76 10.32 -14.39
N VAL A 177 -12.47 9.23 -14.70
CA VAL A 177 -12.00 7.84 -14.53
C VAL A 177 -10.72 7.55 -15.34
N GLU A 178 -10.47 8.27 -16.43
CA GLU A 178 -9.23 8.16 -17.21
C GLU A 178 -8.02 8.83 -16.53
N TYR A 179 -8.26 9.73 -15.57
CA TYR A 179 -7.25 10.65 -15.02
C TYR A 179 -7.00 10.46 -13.52
N VAL A 180 -7.28 9.28 -12.96
CA VAL A 180 -7.08 8.93 -11.52
C VAL A 180 -5.78 8.15 -11.24
N GLY A 181 -4.92 8.00 -12.24
CA GLY A 181 -3.60 7.39 -12.09
C GLY A 181 -2.57 8.29 -11.40
N SER A 182 -1.42 7.72 -11.07
CA SER A 182 -0.32 8.38 -10.37
C SER A 182 0.33 9.48 -11.20
N LYS A 183 0.30 9.38 -12.54
CA LYS A 183 0.76 10.45 -13.44
C LYS A 183 0.13 11.79 -13.11
N GLN A 184 -1.19 11.81 -12.86
CA GLN A 184 -1.90 13.01 -12.49
C GLN A 184 -1.75 13.34 -11.01
N THR A 185 -1.74 12.34 -10.13
CA THR A 185 -1.53 12.54 -8.68
C THR A 185 -0.17 13.21 -8.38
N VAL A 186 0.87 12.91 -9.15
CA VAL A 186 2.18 13.58 -9.04
C VAL A 186 2.11 15.06 -9.41
N GLU A 187 1.30 15.43 -10.39
CA GLU A 187 1.07 16.82 -10.78
C GLU A 187 0.28 17.57 -9.71
N ASP A 188 -0.71 16.91 -9.11
CA ASP A 188 -1.50 17.44 -8.00
C ASP A 188 -0.61 17.80 -6.82
N ARG A 189 0.23 16.85 -6.41
CA ARG A 189 1.20 17.03 -5.33
C ARG A 189 2.13 18.21 -5.62
N ASN A 190 2.60 18.36 -6.85
CA ASN A 190 3.44 19.48 -7.25
C ASN A 190 2.70 20.83 -7.22
N SER A 191 1.43 20.83 -7.62
CA SER A 191 0.56 22.01 -7.61
C SER A 191 0.29 22.47 -6.18
N VAL A 192 0.02 21.55 -5.24
CA VAL A 192 -0.15 21.87 -3.81
C VAL A 192 1.14 22.43 -3.22
N ARG A 193 2.29 21.80 -3.45
CA ARG A 193 3.61 22.33 -3.03
C ARG A 193 3.81 23.77 -3.50
N ALA A 194 3.61 24.02 -4.79
CA ALA A 194 3.81 25.34 -5.39
C ALA A 194 2.82 26.38 -4.82
N ALA A 195 1.56 26.01 -4.62
CA ALA A 195 0.54 26.89 -4.06
C ALA A 195 0.76 27.22 -2.57
N LEU A 196 1.41 26.31 -1.82
CA LEU A 196 1.89 26.56 -0.45
C LEU A 196 3.12 27.48 -0.40
N GLY A 197 3.78 27.74 -1.53
CA GLY A 197 4.95 28.61 -1.63
C GLY A 197 6.28 27.93 -1.31
N TYR A 198 6.31 26.60 -1.18
CA TYR A 198 7.55 25.84 -0.93
C TYR A 198 8.29 25.57 -2.24
N GLU A 199 9.60 25.83 -2.30
CA GLU A 199 10.42 25.47 -3.47
C GLU A 199 10.64 23.96 -3.56
N LYS A 200 10.85 23.30 -2.42
CA LYS A 200 11.08 21.87 -2.28
C LYS A 200 10.21 21.31 -1.17
N MET A 201 10.05 19.98 -1.17
CA MET A 201 9.47 19.26 -0.05
C MET A 201 10.22 17.97 0.21
N SER A 202 10.18 17.54 1.47
CA SER A 202 10.52 16.17 1.85
C SER A 202 9.34 15.25 1.53
N LEU A 203 9.64 14.05 1.06
CA LEU A 203 8.66 13.04 0.68
C LEU A 203 8.80 11.85 1.64
N MET A 204 7.68 11.38 2.17
CA MET A 204 7.58 10.10 2.87
C MET A 204 6.44 9.29 2.26
N GLY A 205 6.78 8.18 1.62
CA GLY A 205 5.82 7.31 0.94
C GLY A 205 5.85 5.90 1.48
N LEU A 206 4.74 5.43 2.05
CA LEU A 206 4.56 4.07 2.53
C LEU A 206 3.76 3.26 1.50
N SER A 207 4.11 1.99 1.28
CA SER A 207 3.31 1.09 0.44
C SER A 207 3.16 1.65 -0.99
N TYR A 208 1.95 1.79 -1.52
CA TYR A 208 1.71 2.49 -2.78
C TYR A 208 2.24 3.96 -2.80
N GLY A 209 2.38 4.59 -1.64
CA GLY A 209 3.05 5.87 -1.49
C GLY A 209 4.51 5.84 -1.95
N SER A 210 5.18 4.69 -1.90
CA SER A 210 6.52 4.52 -2.45
C SER A 210 6.52 4.66 -3.98
N TYR A 211 5.53 4.08 -4.65
CA TYR A 211 5.34 4.17 -6.10
C TYR A 211 5.10 5.62 -6.49
N SER A 212 4.07 6.27 -5.93
CA SER A 212 3.77 7.67 -6.28
C SER A 212 4.90 8.64 -5.88
N GLY A 213 5.61 8.36 -4.78
CA GLY A 213 6.79 9.10 -4.34
C GLY A 213 7.96 9.01 -5.31
N ALA A 214 8.30 7.81 -5.79
CA ALA A 214 9.37 7.60 -6.75
C ALA A 214 9.05 8.29 -8.09
N LEU A 215 7.79 8.22 -8.54
CA LEU A 215 7.34 8.93 -9.73
C LEU A 215 7.48 10.44 -9.58
N TYR A 216 7.11 11.00 -8.42
CA TYR A 216 7.30 12.42 -8.13
C TYR A 216 8.78 12.80 -8.19
N ALA A 217 9.63 12.04 -7.50
CA ALA A 217 11.04 12.36 -7.40
C ALA A 217 11.79 12.20 -8.74
N SER A 218 11.34 11.29 -9.61
CA SER A 218 11.83 11.16 -10.98
C SER A 218 11.41 12.33 -11.87
N LYS A 219 10.16 12.79 -11.75
CA LYS A 219 9.61 13.87 -12.59
C LYS A 219 10.04 15.27 -12.13
N TYR A 220 10.18 15.46 -10.82
CA TYR A 220 10.46 16.74 -10.18
C TYR A 220 11.68 16.67 -9.24
N PRO A 221 12.85 16.18 -9.69
CA PRO A 221 14.01 15.98 -8.83
C PRO A 221 14.48 17.28 -8.16
N GLN A 222 14.32 18.42 -8.82
CA GLN A 222 14.67 19.74 -8.29
C GLN A 222 13.77 20.20 -7.12
N HIS A 223 12.59 19.60 -6.97
CA HIS A 223 11.62 19.93 -5.93
C HIS A 223 11.62 18.93 -4.76
N VAL A 224 12.59 18.01 -4.73
CA VAL A 224 12.77 17.07 -3.63
C VAL A 224 13.90 17.53 -2.72
N GLU A 225 13.64 17.54 -1.41
CA GLU A 225 14.64 17.87 -0.39
C GLU A 225 15.20 16.60 0.27
N ARG A 226 14.33 15.81 0.89
CA ARG A 226 14.65 14.51 1.50
C ARG A 226 13.61 13.50 1.05
N PHE A 227 13.99 12.25 0.84
CA PHE A 227 13.10 11.25 0.29
C PHE A 227 13.21 9.92 1.04
N VAL A 228 12.11 9.52 1.67
CA VAL A 228 11.94 8.22 2.32
C VAL A 228 10.84 7.46 1.60
N ILE A 229 11.11 6.21 1.28
CA ILE A 229 10.10 5.23 0.89
C ILE A 229 10.21 4.01 1.80
N ASP A 230 9.07 3.52 2.27
CA ASP A 230 8.94 2.38 3.16
C ASP A 230 7.89 1.41 2.60
N ALA A 231 8.09 0.11 2.79
CA ALA A 231 7.24 -0.95 2.25
C ALA A 231 7.05 -0.82 0.73
N ILE A 232 8.05 -1.23 -0.04
CA ILE A 232 8.22 -0.74 -1.42
C ILE A 232 7.33 -1.47 -2.43
N PHE A 233 6.42 -0.73 -3.07
CA PHE A 233 5.80 -1.09 -4.34
C PHE A 233 6.59 -0.47 -5.51
N PRO A 234 7.41 -1.24 -6.25
CA PRO A 234 8.29 -0.67 -7.26
C PRO A 234 7.57 -0.29 -8.54
N HIS A 235 8.08 0.73 -9.22
CA HIS A 235 7.69 0.99 -10.60
C HIS A 235 8.14 -0.13 -11.52
N SER A 236 7.29 -0.48 -12.48
CA SER A 236 7.64 -1.42 -13.56
C SER A 236 8.02 -2.82 -13.11
N ILE A 237 7.55 -3.24 -11.93
CA ILE A 237 7.61 -4.64 -11.53
C ILE A 237 6.86 -5.49 -12.56
N SER A 238 7.48 -6.58 -13.02
CA SER A 238 6.83 -7.48 -13.98
C SER A 238 5.62 -8.15 -13.32
N ASN A 239 4.61 -8.54 -14.11
CA ASN A 239 3.46 -9.26 -13.56
C ASN A 239 3.87 -10.59 -12.89
N VAL A 240 4.96 -11.22 -13.37
CA VAL A 240 5.54 -12.43 -12.76
C VAL A 240 6.19 -12.14 -11.41
N ASP A 241 7.02 -11.10 -11.32
CA ASP A 241 7.68 -10.71 -10.07
C ASP A 241 6.64 -10.30 -9.01
N LEU A 242 5.63 -9.51 -9.41
CA LEU A 242 4.55 -9.10 -8.52
C LEU A 242 3.87 -10.31 -7.84
N ALA A 243 3.56 -11.36 -8.60
CA ALA A 243 2.91 -12.55 -8.07
C ALA A 243 3.86 -13.46 -7.29
N THR A 244 5.08 -13.69 -7.79
CA THR A 244 6.07 -14.59 -7.17
C THR A 244 6.63 -14.03 -5.86
N TYR A 245 6.83 -12.71 -5.76
CA TYR A 245 7.34 -12.08 -4.55
C TYR A 245 6.32 -12.21 -3.41
N GLN A 246 5.03 -11.93 -3.68
CA GLN A 246 3.98 -12.11 -2.68
C GLN A 246 3.83 -13.57 -2.27
N MET A 247 3.90 -14.51 -3.23
CA MET A 247 3.83 -15.93 -2.92
C MET A 247 4.99 -16.37 -2.01
N SER A 248 6.20 -15.85 -2.25
CA SER A 248 7.35 -16.11 -1.39
C SER A 248 7.21 -15.49 0.00
N ALA A 249 6.60 -14.30 0.09
CA ALA A 249 6.33 -13.63 1.37
C ALA A 249 5.31 -14.38 2.23
N VAL A 250 4.16 -14.78 1.68
CA VAL A 250 3.14 -15.53 2.44
C VAL A 250 3.68 -16.90 2.90
N ASN A 251 4.51 -17.56 2.09
CA ASN A 251 5.19 -18.78 2.50
C ASN A 251 6.13 -18.55 3.70
N ARG A 252 6.88 -17.44 3.71
CA ARG A 252 7.73 -17.06 4.84
C ARG A 252 6.89 -16.73 6.08
N LEU A 253 5.79 -16.00 5.93
CA LEU A 253 4.90 -15.65 7.04
C LEU A 253 4.23 -16.85 7.70
N LEU A 254 3.93 -17.91 6.95
CA LEU A 254 3.45 -19.16 7.56
C LEU A 254 4.51 -19.80 8.47
N LEU A 255 5.79 -19.71 8.10
CA LEU A 255 6.90 -20.13 8.95
C LEU A 255 7.14 -19.17 10.12
N ARG A 256 6.86 -17.87 9.95
CA ARG A 256 6.89 -16.89 11.04
C ARG A 256 5.80 -17.14 12.06
N SER A 257 4.60 -17.51 11.63
CA SER A 257 3.53 -17.95 12.53
C SER A 257 3.92 -19.17 13.37
N ASP A 258 4.70 -20.09 12.79
CA ASP A 258 5.29 -21.23 13.50
C ASP A 258 6.36 -20.78 14.51
N ALA A 259 7.29 -19.92 14.09
CA ALA A 259 8.33 -19.36 14.96
C ALA A 259 7.74 -18.55 16.13
N TYR A 260 6.68 -17.79 15.89
CA TYR A 260 5.90 -17.10 16.92
C TYR A 260 5.29 -18.11 17.90
N CYS A 261 4.61 -19.13 17.40
CA CYS A 261 3.97 -20.16 18.23
C CYS A 261 4.97 -20.90 19.14
N LEU A 262 6.18 -21.16 18.67
CA LEU A 262 7.25 -21.77 19.48
C LEU A 262 7.65 -20.93 20.69
N ASN A 263 7.45 -19.62 20.63
CA ASN A 263 7.86 -18.67 21.67
C ASN A 263 6.69 -18.13 22.49
N ASP A 264 5.45 -18.37 22.07
CA ASP A 264 4.24 -17.94 22.78
C ASP A 264 3.47 -19.14 23.36
N THR A 265 3.44 -19.22 24.70
CA THR A 265 2.72 -20.28 25.43
C THR A 265 1.20 -20.24 25.28
N SER A 266 0.63 -19.12 24.80
CA SER A 266 -0.80 -19.01 24.49
C SER A 266 -1.17 -19.68 23.17
N CYS A 267 -0.18 -19.93 22.29
CA CYS A 267 -0.42 -20.62 21.04
C CYS A 267 -0.86 -22.08 21.28
N PRO A 268 -1.98 -22.55 20.69
CA PRO A 268 -2.48 -23.90 20.91
C PRO A 268 -1.55 -25.01 20.39
N PHE A 269 -0.60 -24.67 19.51
CA PHE A 269 0.39 -25.61 18.97
C PHE A 269 1.77 -25.51 19.63
N HIS A 270 1.94 -24.66 20.66
CA HIS A 270 3.25 -24.35 21.27
C HIS A 270 4.10 -25.59 21.61
N ALA A 271 3.48 -26.63 22.17
CA ALA A 271 4.16 -27.84 22.62
C ALA A 271 4.49 -28.86 21.51
N GLN A 272 4.11 -28.60 20.25
CA GLN A 272 4.20 -29.57 19.15
C GLN A 272 5.49 -29.44 18.33
N GLY A 273 6.30 -28.41 18.60
CA GLY A 273 7.59 -28.21 17.96
C GLY A 273 7.51 -27.61 16.56
N LYS A 274 8.68 -27.46 15.94
CA LYS A 274 8.87 -26.72 14.68
C LYS A 274 8.16 -27.39 13.50
N GLY A 275 7.46 -26.60 12.69
CA GLY A 275 6.78 -27.02 11.47
C GLY A 275 5.32 -27.44 11.66
N VAL A 276 4.77 -27.27 12.86
CA VAL A 276 3.39 -27.65 13.17
C VAL A 276 2.37 -26.74 12.47
N ILE A 277 2.63 -25.44 12.33
CA ILE A 277 1.67 -24.52 11.71
C ILE A 277 1.50 -24.78 10.21
N PRO A 278 2.58 -24.94 9.40
CA PRO A 278 2.43 -25.37 8.01
C PRO A 278 1.71 -26.71 7.86
N ALA A 279 1.96 -27.67 8.76
CA ALA A 279 1.29 -28.97 8.74
C ALA A 279 -0.22 -28.84 9.07
N ALA A 280 -0.56 -28.01 10.07
CA ALA A 280 -1.94 -27.71 10.42
C ALA A 280 -2.68 -27.04 9.26
N PHE A 281 -2.05 -26.05 8.60
CA PHE A 281 -2.61 -25.41 7.42
C PHE A 281 -2.89 -26.43 6.29
N ALA A 282 -1.94 -27.31 5.98
CA ALA A 282 -2.12 -28.34 4.97
C ALA A 282 -3.26 -29.32 5.30
N GLU A 283 -3.38 -29.72 6.57
CA GLU A 283 -4.47 -30.60 7.03
C GLU A 283 -5.84 -29.89 6.96
N VAL A 284 -5.91 -28.61 7.35
CA VAL A 284 -7.13 -27.80 7.20
C VAL A 284 -7.54 -27.71 5.72
N LEU A 285 -6.60 -27.50 4.79
CA LEU A 285 -6.91 -27.52 3.36
C LEU A 285 -7.46 -28.88 2.91
N SER A 286 -6.88 -29.98 3.39
CA SER A 286 -7.34 -31.35 3.11
C SER A 286 -8.77 -31.59 3.59
N GLN A 287 -9.08 -31.19 4.83
CA GLN A 287 -10.42 -31.31 5.41
C GLN A 287 -11.44 -30.44 4.66
N ALA A 288 -11.08 -29.21 4.29
CA ALA A 288 -11.93 -28.33 3.49
C ALA A 288 -12.22 -28.94 2.10
N ALA A 289 -11.20 -29.52 1.45
CA ALA A 289 -11.36 -30.18 0.15
C ALA A 289 -12.26 -31.43 0.23
N ALA A 290 -12.27 -32.13 1.37
CA ALA A 290 -13.15 -33.26 1.64
C ALA A 290 -14.59 -32.83 2.02
N GLY A 291 -14.85 -31.53 2.19
CA GLY A 291 -16.13 -31.02 2.67
C GLY A 291 -16.38 -31.23 4.17
N ASN A 292 -15.32 -31.49 4.94
CA ASN A 292 -15.40 -31.75 6.38
C ASN A 292 -15.45 -30.44 7.20
N THR A 293 -16.33 -29.50 6.83
CA THR A 293 -16.36 -28.15 7.39
C THR A 293 -17.50 -27.88 8.38
N SER A 294 -18.13 -28.95 8.87
CA SER A 294 -19.28 -28.89 9.80
C SER A 294 -20.46 -28.10 9.21
N ASN A 295 -21.22 -27.35 10.02
CA ASN A 295 -22.45 -26.65 9.62
C ASN A 295 -22.24 -25.41 8.73
N ILE A 296 -21.01 -25.08 8.36
CA ILE A 296 -20.68 -23.95 7.48
C ILE A 296 -19.84 -24.45 6.31
N THR A 297 -20.13 -23.97 5.10
CA THR A 297 -19.35 -24.34 3.91
C THR A 297 -18.10 -23.49 3.86
N VAL A 298 -16.94 -24.12 4.00
CA VAL A 298 -15.63 -23.48 3.82
C VAL A 298 -14.86 -24.27 2.77
N THR A 299 -14.43 -23.61 1.70
CA THR A 299 -13.64 -24.22 0.63
C THR A 299 -12.14 -24.03 0.88
N PRO A 300 -11.26 -24.81 0.22
CA PRO A 300 -9.84 -24.53 0.25
C PRO A 300 -9.48 -23.10 -0.17
N SER A 301 -10.21 -22.52 -1.13
CA SER A 301 -10.02 -21.13 -1.57
C SER A 301 -10.34 -20.14 -0.45
N ASP A 302 -11.40 -20.38 0.33
CA ASP A 302 -11.75 -19.53 1.47
C ASP A 302 -10.64 -19.55 2.54
N VAL A 303 -10.14 -20.74 2.86
CA VAL A 303 -9.01 -20.89 3.81
C VAL A 303 -7.79 -20.10 3.32
N ARG A 304 -7.42 -20.23 2.04
CA ARG A 304 -6.26 -19.55 1.45
C ARG A 304 -6.40 -18.03 1.45
N ALA A 305 -7.58 -17.55 1.05
CA ALA A 305 -7.87 -16.12 1.02
C ALA A 305 -7.93 -15.53 2.43
N MET A 306 -8.56 -16.21 3.39
CA MET A 306 -8.60 -15.76 4.79
C MET A 306 -7.20 -15.73 5.42
N VAL A 307 -6.41 -16.80 5.26
CA VAL A 307 -5.03 -16.83 5.77
C VAL A 307 -4.20 -15.70 5.17
N THR A 308 -4.31 -15.46 3.86
CA THR A 308 -3.52 -14.41 3.19
C THR A 308 -3.98 -13.00 3.55
N LEU A 309 -5.29 -12.73 3.51
CA LEU A 309 -5.84 -11.37 3.60
C LEU A 309 -6.25 -10.96 5.00
N ALA A 310 -6.91 -11.84 5.74
CA ALA A 310 -7.45 -11.52 7.06
C ALA A 310 -6.40 -11.63 8.17
N TYR A 311 -5.45 -12.57 8.01
CA TYR A 311 -4.51 -12.90 9.08
C TYR A 311 -3.07 -12.45 8.83
N LEU A 312 -2.59 -12.49 7.58
CA LEU A 312 -1.18 -12.24 7.26
C LEU A 312 -0.92 -10.92 6.54
N SER A 313 -1.94 -10.24 6.00
CA SER A 313 -1.77 -8.95 5.34
C SER A 313 -1.73 -7.80 6.35
N ASN A 314 -1.06 -6.71 5.99
CA ASN A 314 -0.84 -5.53 6.81
C ASN A 314 0.00 -5.85 8.06
N ASN A 315 -0.64 -6.03 9.20
CA ASN A 315 0.01 -6.41 10.46
C ASN A 315 -0.36 -7.87 10.78
N PRO A 316 0.54 -8.84 10.58
CA PRO A 316 0.23 -10.25 10.80
C PRO A 316 -0.27 -10.53 12.22
N ASN A 317 -1.40 -11.23 12.32
CA ASN A 317 -1.96 -11.69 13.59
C ASN A 317 -1.75 -13.20 13.73
N PHE A 318 -0.54 -13.58 14.12
CA PHE A 318 -0.14 -14.99 14.23
C PHE A 318 -0.94 -15.76 15.28
N LEU A 319 -1.27 -15.13 16.42
CA LEU A 319 -2.07 -15.77 17.44
C LEU A 319 -3.48 -16.10 16.94
N ALA A 320 -4.15 -15.15 16.27
CA ALA A 320 -5.47 -15.39 15.68
C ALA A 320 -5.44 -16.41 14.54
N LEU A 321 -4.40 -16.39 13.69
CA LEU A 321 -4.20 -17.40 12.65
C LEU A 321 -4.08 -18.80 13.26
N ASN A 322 -3.15 -18.97 14.20
CA ASN A 322 -2.90 -20.25 14.85
C ASN A 322 -4.16 -20.73 15.59
N GLY A 323 -4.89 -19.82 16.24
CA GLY A 323 -6.19 -20.12 16.84
C GLY A 323 -7.22 -20.62 15.82
N ALA A 324 -7.36 -19.94 14.67
CA ALA A 324 -8.30 -20.31 13.62
C ALA A 324 -7.99 -21.69 13.02
N LEU A 325 -6.70 -21.98 12.76
CA LEU A 325 -6.27 -23.31 12.29
C LEU A 325 -6.59 -24.41 13.32
N TYR A 326 -6.29 -24.16 14.60
CA TYR A 326 -6.59 -25.11 15.67
C TYR A 326 -8.10 -25.38 15.79
N LEU A 327 -8.92 -24.33 15.76
CA LEU A 327 -10.38 -24.44 15.83
C LEU A 327 -10.95 -25.22 14.64
N ALA A 328 -10.44 -24.98 13.42
CA ALA A 328 -10.88 -25.69 12.22
C ALA A 328 -10.59 -27.19 12.30
N LEU A 329 -9.40 -27.58 12.77
CA LEU A 329 -9.04 -28.98 13.02
C LEU A 329 -9.94 -29.66 14.08
N ASN A 330 -10.60 -28.88 14.92
CA ASN A 330 -11.55 -29.34 15.93
C ASN A 330 -13.02 -29.07 15.54
N GLY A 331 -13.28 -28.81 14.26
CA GLY A 331 -14.62 -28.72 13.68
C GLY A 331 -15.29 -27.34 13.72
N ASN A 332 -14.61 -26.30 14.24
CA ASN A 332 -15.10 -24.92 14.22
C ASN A 332 -14.38 -24.10 13.13
N TRP A 333 -15.09 -23.82 12.05
CA TRP A 333 -14.56 -23.19 10.84
C TRP A 333 -14.85 -21.69 10.72
N THR A 334 -15.45 -21.06 11.75
CA THR A 334 -15.95 -19.68 11.66
C THR A 334 -14.85 -18.67 11.33
N GLY A 335 -13.62 -18.88 11.80
CA GLY A 335 -12.49 -17.99 11.48
C GLY A 335 -11.99 -18.08 10.03
N LEU A 336 -12.43 -19.08 9.25
CA LEU A 336 -11.98 -19.32 7.87
C LEU A 336 -13.11 -19.14 6.84
N GLN A 337 -14.24 -18.56 7.25
CA GLN A 337 -15.38 -18.34 6.37
C GLN A 337 -15.26 -17.03 5.59
N TRP A 338 -15.37 -17.11 4.27
CA TRP A 338 -15.20 -15.94 3.38
C TRP A 338 -16.51 -15.22 3.05
N ALA A 339 -17.55 -15.95 2.63
CA ALA A 339 -18.70 -15.38 1.90
C ALA A 339 -19.70 -14.57 2.75
N ASP A 340 -19.81 -14.85 4.05
CA ASP A 340 -20.92 -14.29 4.87
C ASP A 340 -20.67 -12.87 5.38
N ALA A 341 -19.42 -12.37 5.37
CA ALA A 341 -19.10 -10.99 5.73
C ALA A 341 -17.79 -10.49 5.08
N TYR A 342 -16.71 -11.25 5.24
CA TYR A 342 -15.36 -10.76 4.88
C TYR A 342 -15.23 -10.44 3.39
N GLY A 343 -15.67 -11.32 2.49
CA GLY A 343 -15.54 -11.07 1.05
C GLY A 343 -16.33 -9.87 0.55
N THR A 344 -17.44 -9.51 1.22
CA THR A 344 -18.25 -8.33 0.89
C THR A 344 -17.61 -7.06 1.44
N GLU A 345 -17.18 -7.08 2.71
CA GLU A 345 -16.44 -5.99 3.34
C GLU A 345 -15.14 -5.68 2.59
N TYR A 346 -14.38 -6.73 2.25
CA TYR A 346 -13.16 -6.64 1.47
C TYR A 346 -13.42 -6.03 0.09
N MET A 347 -14.50 -6.41 -0.59
CA MET A 347 -14.85 -5.83 -1.90
C MET A 347 -15.06 -4.32 -1.80
N THR A 348 -15.75 -3.85 -0.75
CA THR A 348 -16.01 -2.42 -0.54
C THR A 348 -14.71 -1.62 -0.40
N GLY A 349 -13.75 -2.13 0.37
CA GLY A 349 -12.43 -1.49 0.51
C GLY A 349 -11.54 -1.62 -0.74
N ALA A 350 -11.61 -2.75 -1.45
CA ALA A 350 -10.68 -3.04 -2.54
C ALA A 350 -10.99 -2.31 -3.86
N LEU A 351 -12.24 -1.92 -4.11
CA LEU A 351 -12.62 -1.27 -5.38
C LEU A 351 -11.97 0.10 -5.62
N PRO A 352 -12.00 1.04 -4.67
CA PRO A 352 -11.26 2.29 -4.80
C PRO A 352 -9.78 2.05 -5.05
N VAL A 353 -9.18 1.07 -4.36
CA VAL A 353 -7.77 0.67 -4.53
C VAL A 353 -7.49 0.22 -5.97
N PHE A 354 -8.32 -0.69 -6.51
CA PHE A 354 -8.14 -1.20 -7.86
C PHE A 354 -8.28 -0.13 -8.94
N THR A 355 -9.06 0.93 -8.70
CA THR A 355 -9.23 2.04 -9.67
C THR A 355 -7.88 2.65 -10.06
N THR A 356 -7.08 3.02 -9.06
CA THR A 356 -5.76 3.63 -9.30
C THR A 356 -4.72 2.57 -9.66
N MET A 357 -4.73 1.39 -9.04
CA MET A 357 -3.81 0.31 -9.43
C MET A 357 -3.99 -0.09 -10.90
N CYS A 358 -5.21 -0.21 -11.42
CA CYS A 358 -5.44 -0.56 -12.82
C CYS A 358 -5.12 0.59 -13.79
N ALA A 359 -5.14 1.85 -13.32
CA ALA A 359 -4.65 2.98 -14.10
C ALA A 359 -3.11 3.01 -14.19
N ASP A 360 -2.40 2.41 -13.24
CA ASP A 360 -0.94 2.51 -13.13
C ASP A 360 -0.20 1.20 -13.47
N ILE A 361 -0.82 0.04 -13.30
CA ILE A 361 -0.22 -1.27 -13.59
C ILE A 361 -0.49 -1.68 -15.03
N HIS A 362 0.59 -1.93 -15.78
CA HIS A 362 0.48 -2.52 -17.10
C HIS A 362 0.40 -4.05 -17.04
N ILE A 363 -0.58 -4.58 -17.77
CA ILE A 363 -0.79 -6.01 -17.95
C ILE A 363 -0.04 -6.44 -19.21
N ASP A 364 1.08 -7.13 -19.03
CA ASP A 364 2.02 -7.48 -20.10
C ASP A 364 1.36 -8.34 -21.20
N ASN A 365 0.49 -9.28 -20.79
CA ASN A 365 -0.28 -10.14 -21.67
C ASN A 365 -1.69 -10.38 -21.09
N ASN A 366 -2.65 -9.57 -21.54
CA ASN A 366 -4.04 -9.61 -21.09
C ASN A 366 -4.87 -10.73 -21.76
N THR A 367 -4.36 -11.96 -21.72
CA THR A 367 -5.06 -13.16 -22.19
C THR A 367 -5.07 -14.22 -21.10
N TRP A 368 -5.96 -15.21 -21.21
CA TRP A 368 -5.97 -16.35 -20.31
C TRP A 368 -4.62 -17.11 -20.28
N GLU A 369 -3.95 -17.25 -21.43
CA GLU A 369 -2.63 -17.87 -21.50
C GLU A 369 -1.55 -17.03 -20.78
N GLY A 370 -1.61 -15.71 -20.92
CA GLY A 370 -0.73 -14.79 -20.19
C GLY A 370 -0.92 -14.91 -18.67
N PHE A 371 -2.16 -14.86 -18.22
CA PHE A 371 -2.49 -15.04 -16.81
C PHE A 371 -2.05 -16.40 -16.26
N LYS A 372 -2.30 -17.49 -16.99
CA LYS A 372 -1.83 -18.83 -16.61
C LYS A 372 -0.32 -18.91 -16.47
N ALA A 373 0.43 -18.25 -17.34
CA ALA A 373 1.89 -18.24 -17.27
C ALA A 373 2.38 -17.57 -15.98
N VAL A 374 1.80 -16.42 -15.61
CA VAL A 374 2.09 -15.74 -14.34
C VAL A 374 1.71 -16.61 -13.14
N LYS A 375 0.48 -17.16 -13.14
CA LYS A 375 0.00 -18.05 -12.08
C LYS A 375 0.91 -19.26 -11.89
N LYS A 376 1.35 -19.88 -12.98
CA LYS A 376 2.28 -21.01 -12.94
C LYS A 376 3.59 -20.62 -12.27
N ALA A 377 4.19 -19.49 -12.66
CA ALA A 377 5.44 -19.02 -12.07
C ALA A 377 5.29 -18.74 -10.56
N ALA A 378 4.19 -18.10 -10.15
CA ALA A 378 3.88 -17.90 -8.74
C ALA A 378 3.78 -19.23 -7.97
N PHE A 379 3.09 -20.23 -8.53
CA PHE A 379 2.88 -21.51 -7.85
C PHE A 379 4.14 -22.40 -7.82
N GLU A 380 5.13 -22.16 -8.70
CA GLU A 380 6.43 -22.84 -8.66
C GLU A 380 7.23 -22.48 -7.41
N VAL A 381 7.05 -21.28 -6.85
CA VAL A 381 7.68 -20.84 -5.59
C VAL A 381 6.80 -21.06 -4.35
N ASP A 382 5.59 -21.61 -4.53
CA ASP A 382 4.62 -21.85 -3.45
C ASP A 382 4.84 -23.18 -2.74
N SER A 383 5.68 -23.17 -1.71
CA SER A 383 6.00 -24.36 -0.93
C SER A 383 4.86 -24.88 -0.05
N ALA A 384 3.95 -24.00 0.39
CA ALA A 384 2.89 -24.30 1.35
C ALA A 384 1.51 -24.49 0.70
N LYS A 385 1.40 -24.37 -0.63
CA LYS A 385 0.13 -24.49 -1.37
C LYS A 385 -0.91 -23.44 -0.96
N ILE A 386 -0.43 -22.21 -0.71
CA ILE A 386 -1.25 -21.03 -0.46
C ILE A 386 -2.10 -20.72 -1.69
N GLU A 387 -1.55 -20.82 -2.90
CA GLU A 387 -2.26 -20.65 -4.18
C GLU A 387 -3.13 -19.37 -4.29
N TYR A 388 -2.86 -18.36 -3.45
CA TYR A 388 -3.56 -17.08 -3.39
C TYR A 388 -2.54 -15.94 -3.28
N SER A 389 -2.75 -14.88 -4.07
CA SER A 389 -1.92 -13.66 -4.05
C SER A 389 -2.77 -12.48 -4.50
N GLN A 390 -2.64 -11.35 -3.81
CA GLN A 390 -3.28 -10.10 -4.22
C GLN A 390 -2.79 -9.63 -5.60
N GLY A 391 -1.51 -9.85 -5.91
CA GLY A 391 -0.93 -9.59 -7.23
C GLY A 391 -1.64 -10.36 -8.33
N LEU A 392 -1.91 -11.66 -8.14
CA LEU A 392 -2.70 -12.45 -9.10
C LEU A 392 -4.13 -11.90 -9.25
N SER A 393 -4.76 -11.52 -8.14
CA SER A 393 -6.08 -10.88 -8.16
C SER A 393 -6.07 -9.58 -8.98
N VAL A 394 -5.11 -8.68 -8.72
CA VAL A 394 -4.93 -7.41 -9.44
C VAL A 394 -4.72 -7.66 -10.94
N ILE A 395 -3.84 -8.58 -11.31
CA ILE A 395 -3.55 -8.91 -12.72
C ILE A 395 -4.82 -9.43 -13.42
N GLY A 396 -5.59 -10.29 -12.74
CA GLY A 396 -6.84 -10.83 -13.27
C GLY A 396 -7.92 -9.77 -13.46
N LEU A 397 -8.06 -8.84 -12.51
CA LEU A 397 -9.06 -7.77 -12.52
C LEU A 397 -8.73 -6.67 -13.52
N CYS A 398 -7.51 -6.12 -13.47
CA CYS A 398 -7.11 -4.95 -14.24
C CYS A 398 -7.11 -5.19 -15.74
N GLY A 399 -7.07 -6.45 -16.18
CA GLY A 399 -7.33 -6.80 -17.57
C GLY A 399 -8.71 -6.39 -18.10
N GLY A 400 -9.69 -6.14 -17.21
CA GLY A 400 -11.02 -5.64 -17.56
C GLY A 400 -11.18 -4.11 -17.46
N TRP A 401 -10.15 -3.39 -17.02
CA TRP A 401 -10.20 -1.93 -16.91
C TRP A 401 -10.20 -1.28 -18.31
N PRO A 402 -11.06 -0.27 -18.57
CA PRO A 402 -11.26 0.25 -19.93
C PRO A 402 -10.14 1.17 -20.41
N TYR A 403 -9.26 1.62 -19.52
CA TYR A 403 -8.12 2.49 -19.84
C TYR A 403 -6.82 1.71 -19.67
N PRO A 404 -5.83 1.91 -20.56
CA PRO A 404 -4.55 1.23 -20.43
C PRO A 404 -3.78 1.76 -19.21
N GLY A 405 -3.12 0.84 -18.50
CA GLY A 405 -2.19 1.20 -17.43
C GLY A 405 -0.94 1.92 -17.93
N ASP A 406 -0.21 2.51 -16.99
CA ASP A 406 1.06 3.20 -17.24
C ASP A 406 2.19 2.29 -17.73
N SER A 407 3.25 2.87 -18.29
CA SER A 407 4.34 2.10 -18.89
C SER A 407 5.13 1.30 -17.84
N ASN A 408 5.43 0.03 -18.12
CA ASN A 408 6.37 -0.80 -17.35
C ASN A 408 7.85 -0.50 -17.66
N VAL A 409 8.21 0.76 -17.90
CA VAL A 409 9.63 1.16 -18.09
C VAL A 409 10.24 1.53 -16.74
N PRO A 410 11.28 0.79 -16.27
CA PRO A 410 11.88 1.05 -14.96
C PRO A 410 12.36 2.49 -14.82
N ILE A 411 12.05 3.08 -13.67
CA ILE A 411 12.52 4.41 -13.29
C ILE A 411 13.89 4.26 -12.65
N VAL A 412 14.92 4.83 -13.27
CA VAL A 412 16.22 5.00 -12.61
C VAL A 412 16.15 6.22 -11.71
N GLN A 413 16.27 6.01 -10.41
CA GLN A 413 16.11 7.07 -9.44
C GLN A 413 17.42 7.84 -9.23
N GLU A 414 17.43 9.11 -9.64
CA GLU A 414 18.61 9.99 -9.51
C GLU A 414 18.67 10.72 -8.16
N VAL A 415 17.52 10.98 -7.53
CA VAL A 415 17.46 11.60 -6.19
C VAL A 415 17.82 10.54 -5.15
N PRO A 416 18.89 10.73 -4.35
CA PRO A 416 19.21 9.83 -3.24
C PRO A 416 18.05 9.73 -2.26
N MET A 417 17.72 8.52 -1.84
CA MET A 417 16.61 8.25 -0.92
C MET A 417 16.97 7.20 0.12
N LEU A 418 16.21 7.20 1.21
CA LEU A 418 16.20 6.11 2.18
C LEU A 418 15.11 5.13 1.76
N ILE A 419 15.51 3.90 1.44
CA ILE A 419 14.61 2.80 1.09
C ILE A 419 14.46 1.94 2.34
N VAL A 420 13.24 1.69 2.78
CA VAL A 420 12.95 0.95 4.00
C VAL A 420 12.02 -0.22 3.71
N THR A 421 12.24 -1.34 4.38
CA THR A 421 11.45 -2.56 4.21
C THR A 421 11.60 -3.44 5.44
N SER A 422 10.58 -4.25 5.73
CA SER A 422 10.70 -5.38 6.64
C SER A 422 11.13 -6.65 5.88
N ASP A 423 11.66 -7.65 6.59
CA ASP A 423 12.09 -8.90 5.94
C ASP A 423 10.92 -9.68 5.32
N PHE A 424 9.77 -9.69 5.99
CA PHE A 424 8.67 -10.60 5.67
C PHE A 424 7.34 -9.90 5.33
N ASP A 425 7.37 -8.60 4.99
CA ASP A 425 6.22 -7.86 4.45
C ASP A 425 5.48 -8.65 3.36
N LEU A 426 4.18 -8.91 3.54
CA LEU A 426 3.34 -9.58 2.54
C LEU A 426 2.88 -8.65 1.43
N ASN A 427 2.46 -7.45 1.80
CA ASN A 427 1.78 -6.51 0.92
C ASN A 427 2.75 -5.99 -0.13
N THR A 428 3.93 -5.59 0.32
CA THR A 428 5.05 -5.14 -0.50
C THR A 428 6.32 -5.91 -0.14
N PRO A 429 6.46 -7.13 -0.68
CA PRO A 429 7.56 -8.01 -0.33
C PRO A 429 8.92 -7.35 -0.52
N THR A 430 9.83 -7.69 0.39
CA THR A 430 11.16 -7.10 0.51
C THR A 430 12.03 -7.23 -0.76
N GLU A 431 11.70 -8.17 -1.62
CA GLU A 431 12.25 -8.31 -2.97
C GLU A 431 11.99 -7.06 -3.83
N GLY A 432 10.84 -6.40 -3.67
CA GLY A 432 10.53 -5.11 -4.28
C GLY A 432 11.49 -4.00 -3.86
N ALA A 433 11.80 -3.91 -2.57
CA ALA A 433 12.81 -2.96 -2.07
C ALA A 433 14.20 -3.29 -2.64
N THR A 434 14.51 -4.57 -2.80
CA THR A 434 15.77 -5.04 -3.41
C THR A 434 15.85 -4.69 -4.90
N PHE A 435 14.73 -4.75 -5.62
CA PHE A 435 14.61 -4.30 -6.99
C PHE A 435 14.85 -2.79 -7.10
N GLU A 436 14.15 -1.99 -6.29
CA GLU A 436 14.27 -0.53 -6.28
C GLU A 436 15.70 -0.09 -5.92
N PHE A 437 16.32 -0.74 -4.93
CA PHE A 437 17.68 -0.44 -4.49
C PHE A 437 18.73 -0.64 -5.61
N LYS A 438 18.50 -1.56 -6.55
CA LYS A 438 19.38 -1.73 -7.73
C LYS A 438 19.25 -0.58 -8.72
N LEU A 439 18.08 0.06 -8.79
CA LEU A 439 17.80 1.20 -9.66
C LEU A 439 18.24 2.54 -9.03
N ALA A 440 18.28 2.61 -7.70
CA ALA A 440 18.62 3.80 -6.92
C ALA A 440 20.04 3.72 -6.31
N LYS A 441 21.08 3.74 -7.15
CA LYS A 441 22.47 3.40 -6.73
C LYS A 441 23.09 4.33 -5.69
N THR A 442 22.57 5.55 -5.53
CA THR A 442 23.03 6.56 -4.57
C THR A 442 22.25 6.49 -3.24
N SER A 443 21.27 5.61 -3.14
CA SER A 443 20.37 5.47 -1.99
C SER A 443 20.94 4.53 -0.92
N THR A 444 20.32 4.56 0.25
CA THR A 444 20.61 3.65 1.35
C THR A 444 19.40 2.76 1.59
N LEU A 445 19.63 1.45 1.77
CA LEU A 445 18.57 0.50 2.10
C LEU A 445 18.65 0.13 3.59
N VAL A 446 17.52 0.27 4.29
CA VAL A 446 17.30 -0.15 5.67
C VAL A 446 16.35 -1.33 5.64
N VAL A 447 16.80 -2.45 6.18
CA VAL A 447 15.99 -3.66 6.34
C VAL A 447 15.74 -3.84 7.83
N ARG A 448 14.49 -3.67 8.26
CA ARG A 448 14.07 -4.04 9.61
C ARG A 448 13.79 -5.55 9.64
N HIS A 449 14.28 -6.22 10.67
CA HIS A 449 14.07 -7.65 10.84
C HIS A 449 12.70 -7.89 11.51
N GLY A 450 11.71 -8.36 10.74
CA GLY A 450 10.31 -8.43 11.16
C GLY A 450 9.30 -8.66 10.03
N ASP A 451 8.00 -8.62 10.37
CA ASP A 451 6.91 -9.24 9.58
C ASP A 451 5.81 -8.31 9.07
N ASP A 452 5.68 -7.13 9.65
CA ASP A 452 4.63 -6.15 9.36
C ASP A 452 4.86 -5.37 8.06
N HIS A 453 3.78 -4.73 7.62
CA HIS A 453 3.73 -3.82 6.48
C HIS A 453 4.00 -2.38 6.91
N GLY A 454 5.20 -1.89 6.61
CA GLY A 454 5.64 -0.55 6.97
C GLY A 454 6.39 -0.51 8.30
N THR A 455 7.62 -0.05 8.26
CA THR A 455 8.47 0.16 9.43
C THR A 455 8.09 1.40 10.23
N VAL A 456 7.49 2.41 9.61
CA VAL A 456 7.14 3.69 10.27
C VAL A 456 6.21 3.52 11.48
N SER A 457 5.32 2.53 11.45
CA SER A 457 4.36 2.23 12.53
C SER A 457 4.95 1.38 13.66
N VAL A 458 6.14 0.79 13.45
CA VAL A 458 6.79 -0.08 14.44
C VAL A 458 7.83 0.69 15.25
N PRO A 459 7.65 0.84 16.58
CA PRO A 459 8.63 1.51 17.42
C PRO A 459 10.00 0.82 17.39
N GLY A 460 11.06 1.61 17.23
CA GLY A 460 12.45 1.14 17.32
C GLY A 460 13.33 1.65 16.19
N ALA A 461 14.46 0.97 16.01
CA ALA A 461 15.57 1.49 15.20
C ALA A 461 15.18 1.83 13.76
N GLY A 462 14.28 1.06 13.12
CA GLY A 462 13.84 1.32 11.75
C GLY A 462 13.17 2.70 11.62
N LYS A 463 12.11 2.94 12.41
CA LYS A 463 11.41 4.22 12.49
C LYS A 463 12.35 5.37 12.88
N ASP A 464 13.20 5.15 13.88
CA ASP A 464 14.14 6.18 14.36
C ASP A 464 15.09 6.63 13.24
N ILE A 465 15.55 5.70 12.40
CA ILE A 465 16.42 5.99 11.25
C ILE A 465 15.70 6.82 10.20
N GLU A 466 14.44 6.49 9.88
CA GLU A 466 13.62 7.27 8.94
C GLU A 466 13.48 8.72 9.40
N PHE A 467 13.16 8.91 10.69
CA PHE A 467 12.89 10.23 11.24
C PHE A 467 14.17 11.05 11.40
N GLU A 468 15.27 10.41 11.79
CA GLU A 468 16.58 11.05 11.83
C GLU A 468 17.02 11.50 10.43
N PHE A 469 16.81 10.68 9.40
CA PHE A 469 17.10 11.08 8.02
C PHE A 469 16.20 12.23 7.57
N LEU A 470 14.90 12.19 7.86
CA LEU A 470 13.99 13.29 7.53
C LEU A 470 14.36 14.59 8.25
N ARG A 471 14.83 14.55 9.49
CA ARG A 471 15.24 15.77 10.22
C ARG A 471 16.59 16.29 9.73
N THR A 472 17.57 15.42 9.53
CA THR A 472 18.98 15.82 9.34
C THR A 472 19.44 15.82 7.89
N GLY A 473 18.78 15.03 7.02
CA GLY A 473 19.27 14.73 5.67
C GLY A 473 20.51 13.83 5.65
N VAL A 474 20.94 13.28 6.80
CA VAL A 474 22.14 12.45 6.90
C VAL A 474 21.77 10.98 6.75
N PHE A 475 22.30 10.34 5.72
CA PHE A 475 22.13 8.89 5.55
C PHE A 475 22.77 8.12 6.72
N PRO A 476 22.09 7.08 7.23
CA PRO A 476 22.66 6.25 8.27
C PRO A 476 23.86 5.46 7.74
N LYS A 477 24.79 5.14 8.64
CA LYS A 477 25.96 4.31 8.29
C LYS A 477 25.55 2.85 8.18
N ALA A 478 26.22 2.12 7.29
CA ALA A 478 26.07 0.68 7.19
C ALA A 478 26.31 0.02 8.55
N LYS A 479 25.39 -0.86 8.94
CA LYS A 479 25.41 -1.60 10.20
C LYS A 479 24.62 -2.89 10.05
N ASN A 480 24.89 -3.87 10.90
CA ASN A 480 24.13 -5.10 11.00
C ASN A 480 23.90 -5.38 12.48
N GLU A 481 22.65 -5.26 12.91
CA GLU A 481 22.20 -5.39 14.28
C GLU A 481 20.98 -6.32 14.34
N THR A 482 20.62 -6.78 15.53
CA THR A 482 19.54 -7.77 15.76
C THR A 482 18.22 -7.43 15.08
N TYR A 483 17.83 -6.16 15.03
CA TYR A 483 16.53 -5.71 14.49
C TYR A 483 16.65 -4.89 13.21
N VAL A 484 17.86 -4.56 12.76
CA VAL A 484 18.05 -3.74 11.57
C VAL A 484 19.39 -4.00 10.88
N THR A 485 19.35 -4.11 9.56
CA THR A 485 20.55 -4.07 8.71
C THR A 485 20.47 -2.87 7.77
N ILE A 486 21.58 -2.14 7.66
CA ILE A 486 21.72 -0.97 6.78
C ILE A 486 22.76 -1.25 5.72
N TYR A 487 22.34 -1.10 4.47
CA TYR A 487 23.12 -1.27 3.25
C TYR A 487 23.38 0.12 2.65
N GLY A 488 24.66 0.52 2.63
CA GLY A 488 25.06 1.79 2.03
C GLY A 488 24.96 1.80 0.50
N PRO A 489 25.12 2.97 -0.13
CA PRO A 489 25.03 3.13 -1.58
C PRO A 489 25.89 2.15 -2.37
N GLY A 490 25.29 1.57 -3.43
CA GLY A 490 25.96 0.65 -4.35
C GLY A 490 26.28 -0.74 -3.78
N SER A 491 25.90 -1.03 -2.52
CA SER A 491 26.07 -2.37 -1.95
C SER A 491 25.03 -3.36 -2.48
N VAL A 492 25.26 -4.65 -2.21
CA VAL A 492 24.33 -5.73 -2.56
C VAL A 492 23.70 -6.25 -1.28
N ARG A 493 22.36 -6.29 -1.25
CA ARG A 493 21.61 -6.87 -0.13
C ARG A 493 21.93 -8.36 0.02
N ALA A 494 22.09 -8.84 1.25
CA ALA A 494 22.13 -10.27 1.53
C ALA A 494 20.77 -10.95 1.22
N PRO A 495 20.73 -12.28 1.05
CA PRO A 495 19.47 -13.00 0.94
C PRO A 495 18.55 -12.74 2.14
N VAL A 496 17.24 -12.85 1.91
CA VAL A 496 16.24 -12.80 2.99
C VAL A 496 16.58 -13.87 4.04
N PRO A 497 16.61 -13.52 5.34
CA PRO A 497 16.92 -14.48 6.39
C PRO A 497 15.88 -15.58 6.49
N ASN A 498 16.27 -16.69 7.12
CA ASN A 498 15.33 -17.75 7.47
C ASN A 498 14.32 -17.21 8.50
N PRO A 499 13.00 -17.40 8.29
CA PRO A 499 11.95 -16.98 9.24
C PRO A 499 12.19 -17.37 10.71
N TYR A 500 12.82 -18.51 10.97
CA TYR A 500 13.09 -18.97 12.34
C TYR A 500 14.29 -18.28 13.02
N ASP A 501 15.16 -17.63 12.24
CA ASP A 501 16.38 -17.00 12.75
C ASP A 501 16.15 -15.51 13.10
N VAL A 502 15.03 -14.94 12.67
CA VAL A 502 14.63 -13.56 13.00
C VAL A 502 13.87 -13.55 14.34
N PRO A 503 14.17 -12.62 15.26
CA PRO A 503 13.45 -12.51 16.52
C PRO A 503 11.94 -12.36 16.34
N VAL A 504 11.19 -12.77 17.37
CA VAL A 504 9.75 -12.50 17.50
C VAL A 504 9.53 -11.42 18.56
N GLY A 505 8.32 -10.87 18.61
CA GLY A 505 7.88 -9.85 19.56
C GLY A 505 7.66 -8.48 18.92
N PRO A 506 7.35 -7.45 19.73
CA PRO A 506 6.80 -6.21 19.20
C PRO A 506 7.86 -5.41 18.43
N ALA A 507 9.14 -5.57 18.77
CA ALA A 507 10.26 -4.98 18.02
C ALA A 507 10.44 -5.60 16.62
N ALA A 508 9.90 -6.81 16.39
CA ALA A 508 9.83 -7.44 15.07
C ALA A 508 8.48 -7.16 14.37
N GLY A 509 7.58 -6.40 15.00
CA GLY A 509 6.26 -6.08 14.48
C GLY A 509 5.15 -7.04 14.87
N ASP A 510 5.42 -8.01 15.73
CA ASP A 510 4.40 -8.97 16.15
C ASP A 510 3.40 -8.31 17.10
N LEU A 511 2.11 -8.46 16.80
CA LEU A 511 1.02 -8.09 17.69
C LEU A 511 0.86 -9.16 18.77
N TYR A 512 0.64 -8.74 20.02
CA TYR A 512 0.34 -9.64 21.15
C TYR A 512 -1.16 -9.80 21.39
#